data_AF-A0A7X0U918-F1
#
_entry.id   AF-A0A7X0U918-F1
#
_cell.length_a   1.000
_cell.length_b   1.000
_cell.length_c   1.000
_cell.angle_alpha   90.00
_cell.angle_beta   90.00
_cell.angle_gamma   90.00
#
_symmetry.space_group_name_H-M   'P 1'
#
loop_
_entity.id
_entity.type
_entity.pdbx_description
1 polymer ?
#
loop_
_entity_poly.entity_id
_entity_poly.type
_entity_poly.pdbx_seq_one_letter_code
_entity_poly.pdbx_strand_id
1 'polypeptide(L)'
;MRASRTLAFLALATLAAAASAHTDGVAHTHHDFFSGLTHPLFGLDHLAAMVAVGLWSALSARRAGPELLWGPVGFASLLMVGAVMGLQGIAVPAVEPMIAASLLATGLLVASRLHVPGIVAALGVGVFALFHGLAHGYELAGSDSAWQTLAGMLCATVLLHCAGLAAGWALRNRTVWVTRAAGAGVAALGGAMLMQLA
;
A
#
# COMPACT_ATOMS: atom_id res chain seq x y z
N MET A 1 -28.57 -1.46 3.55
CA MET A 1 -27.81 -2.06 4.69
C MET A 1 -26.31 -2.28 4.41
N ARG A 2 -25.88 -2.75 3.23
CA ARG A 2 -24.43 -2.99 2.97
C ARG A 2 -23.56 -1.72 2.81
N ALA A 3 -24.10 -0.63 2.25
CA ALA A 3 -23.37 0.65 2.10
C ALA A 3 -23.08 1.37 3.43
N SER A 4 -23.90 1.12 4.46
CA SER A 4 -23.71 1.65 5.81
C SER A 4 -22.50 1.02 6.51
N ARG A 5 -22.18 -0.24 6.19
CA ARG A 5 -20.98 -0.91 6.73
C ARG A 5 -19.69 -0.38 6.10
N THR A 6 -19.69 -0.02 4.81
CA THR A 6 -18.51 0.55 4.14
C THR A 6 -18.24 2.00 4.54
N LEU A 7 -19.29 2.80 4.73
CA LEU A 7 -19.17 4.13 5.34
C LEU A 7 -18.68 4.04 6.78
N ALA A 8 -19.12 3.02 7.54
CA ALA A 8 -18.60 2.77 8.87
C ALA A 8 -17.12 2.38 8.85
N PHE A 9 -16.64 1.61 7.87
CA PHE A 9 -15.21 1.31 7.69
C PHE A 9 -14.38 2.54 7.35
N LEU A 10 -14.86 3.41 6.45
CA LEU A 10 -14.21 4.69 6.14
C LEU A 10 -14.17 5.61 7.36
N ALA A 11 -15.27 5.68 8.12
CA ALA A 11 -15.33 6.44 9.37
C ALA A 11 -14.39 5.86 10.45
N LEU A 12 -14.27 4.53 10.53
CA LEU A 12 -13.34 3.85 11.44
C LEU A 12 -11.88 4.13 11.05
N ALA A 13 -11.57 4.15 9.76
CA ALA A 13 -10.24 4.51 9.25
C ALA A 13 -9.88 5.98 9.57
N THR A 14 -10.85 6.89 9.48
CA THR A 14 -10.65 8.29 9.88
C THR A 14 -10.51 8.47 11.40
N LEU A 15 -11.21 7.67 12.21
CA LEU A 15 -11.04 7.68 13.67
C LEU A 15 -9.68 7.09 14.09
N ALA A 16 -9.21 6.05 13.42
CA ALA A 16 -7.88 5.48 13.65
C ALA A 16 -6.77 6.51 13.32
N ALA A 17 -6.95 7.32 12.27
CA ALA A 17 -6.04 8.41 11.93
C ALA A 17 -5.94 9.48 13.02
N ALA A 18 -7.07 9.80 13.68
CA ALA A 18 -7.08 10.75 14.81
C ALA A 18 -6.42 10.17 16.07
N ALA A 19 -6.51 8.85 16.28
CA ALA A 19 -5.89 8.17 17.43
C ALA A 19 -4.38 8.01 17.29
N SER A 20 -3.85 7.85 16.06
CA SER A 20 -2.42 7.70 15.81
C SER A 20 -1.60 8.97 16.04
N ALA A 21 -2.24 10.14 16.13
CA ALA A 21 -1.58 11.41 16.46
C ALA A 21 -1.30 11.60 17.97
N HIS A 22 -1.59 10.59 18.81
CA HIS A 22 -1.40 10.64 20.27
C HIS A 22 -0.39 9.61 20.82
N THR A 23 0.32 8.87 19.96
CA THR A 23 1.26 7.81 20.39
C THR A 23 2.74 8.14 20.19
N ASP A 24 3.10 9.40 19.95
CA ASP A 24 4.50 9.83 19.72
C ASP A 24 5.41 9.76 20.97
N GLY A 25 5.06 8.96 21.97
CA GLY A 25 5.78 8.87 23.24
C GLY A 25 5.94 7.44 23.73
N VAL A 26 7.15 6.91 23.56
CA VAL A 26 7.74 5.80 24.33
C VAL A 26 7.13 4.41 24.06
N ALA A 27 7.49 3.82 22.92
CA ALA A 27 7.63 2.38 22.83
C ALA A 27 9.09 2.08 22.52
N HIS A 28 9.75 1.30 23.38
CA HIS A 28 10.90 0.51 22.94
C HIS A 28 10.40 -0.34 21.78
N THR A 29 10.65 0.09 20.54
CA THR A 29 10.25 -0.62 19.34
C THR A 29 11.08 -1.89 19.29
N HIS A 30 10.54 -2.95 19.90
CA HIS A 30 10.97 -4.30 19.59
C HIS A 30 10.66 -4.49 18.11
N HIS A 31 11.68 -4.37 17.27
CA HIS A 31 11.62 -4.85 15.90
C HIS A 31 11.36 -6.35 16.00
N ASP A 32 10.12 -6.74 15.79
CA ASP A 32 9.72 -8.15 15.79
C ASP A 32 8.68 -8.35 14.67
N PHE A 33 8.20 -9.58 14.55
CA PHE A 33 7.18 -9.91 13.56
C PHE A 33 5.90 -9.07 13.73
N PHE A 34 5.48 -8.79 14.97
CA PHE A 34 4.23 -8.10 15.25
C PHE A 34 4.33 -6.59 14.95
N SER A 35 5.46 -5.98 15.26
CA SER A 35 5.81 -4.62 14.83
C SER A 35 5.77 -4.53 13.30
N GLY A 36 6.38 -5.49 12.60
CA GLY A 36 6.32 -5.53 11.13
C GLY A 36 4.91 -5.72 10.58
N LEU A 37 4.09 -6.56 11.23
CA LEU A 37 2.70 -6.80 10.84
C LEU A 37 1.81 -5.56 11.04
N THR A 38 1.99 -4.86 12.16
CA THR A 38 1.17 -3.70 12.50
C THR A 38 1.59 -2.44 11.75
N HIS A 39 2.86 -2.35 11.35
CA HIS A 39 3.39 -1.17 10.67
C HIS A 39 2.57 -0.77 9.41
N PRO A 40 2.33 -1.64 8.41
CA PRO A 40 1.49 -1.27 7.26
C PRO A 40 0.01 -1.01 7.59
N LEU A 41 -0.47 -1.51 8.74
CA LEU A 41 -1.87 -1.33 9.14
C LEU A 41 -2.12 0.06 9.71
N PHE A 42 -1.11 0.65 10.35
CA PHE A 42 -1.20 1.98 10.98
C PHE A 42 -0.50 3.09 10.17
N GLY A 43 0.41 2.75 9.26
CA GLY A 43 0.93 3.68 8.25
C GLY A 43 -0.13 4.02 7.21
N LEU A 44 -0.57 5.28 7.16
CA LEU A 44 -1.64 5.71 6.23
C LEU A 44 -1.23 5.57 4.75
N ASP A 45 0.03 5.85 4.45
CA ASP A 45 0.64 5.69 3.13
C ASP A 45 0.64 4.21 2.69
N HIS A 46 1.09 3.32 3.57
CA HIS A 46 1.14 1.87 3.35
C HIS A 46 -0.25 1.28 3.19
N LEU A 47 -1.15 1.58 4.12
CA LEU A 47 -2.52 1.10 4.11
C LEU A 47 -3.21 1.53 2.81
N ALA A 48 -3.11 2.81 2.45
CA ALA A 48 -3.72 3.35 1.24
C ALA A 48 -3.12 2.71 -0.02
N ALA A 49 -1.79 2.63 -0.13
CA ALA A 49 -1.14 2.03 -1.29
C ALA A 49 -1.49 0.55 -1.47
N MET A 50 -1.37 -0.25 -0.41
CA MET A 50 -1.56 -1.71 -0.48
C MET A 50 -3.03 -2.07 -0.77
N VAL A 51 -3.98 -1.38 -0.15
CA VAL A 51 -5.41 -1.57 -0.46
C VAL A 51 -5.72 -1.09 -1.87
N ALA A 52 -5.17 0.05 -2.31
CA ALA A 52 -5.36 0.57 -3.66
C ALA A 52 -4.84 -0.39 -4.75
N VAL A 53 -3.68 -1.02 -4.54
CA VAL A 53 -3.13 -2.03 -5.48
C VAL A 53 -4.09 -3.20 -5.65
N GLY A 54 -4.57 -3.78 -4.55
CA GLY A 54 -5.54 -4.88 -4.60
C GLY A 54 -6.86 -4.45 -5.25
N LEU A 55 -7.38 -3.29 -4.86
CA LEU A 55 -8.61 -2.70 -5.37
C LEU A 55 -8.52 -2.48 -6.89
N TRP A 56 -7.46 -1.84 -7.36
CA TRP A 56 -7.23 -1.60 -8.78
C TRP A 56 -7.05 -2.91 -9.56
N SER A 57 -6.35 -3.90 -9.01
CA SER A 57 -6.17 -5.18 -9.69
C SER A 57 -7.50 -5.90 -9.93
N ALA A 58 -8.44 -5.83 -8.97
CA ALA A 58 -9.79 -6.36 -9.15
C ALA A 58 -10.65 -5.55 -10.15
N LEU A 59 -10.46 -4.24 -10.22
CA LEU A 59 -11.22 -3.35 -11.11
C LEU A 59 -10.71 -3.38 -12.56
N SER A 60 -9.42 -3.64 -12.75
CA SER A 60 -8.77 -3.72 -14.07
C SER A 60 -8.90 -5.12 -14.70
N ALA A 61 -9.05 -6.18 -13.89
CA ALA A 61 -9.20 -7.54 -14.40
C ALA A 61 -10.54 -7.75 -15.14
N ARG A 62 -10.50 -8.40 -16.30
CA ARG A 62 -11.72 -8.67 -17.09
C ARG A 62 -12.55 -9.78 -16.45
N ARG A 63 -11.89 -10.81 -15.94
CA ARG A 63 -12.47 -12.02 -15.35
C ARG A 63 -11.70 -12.46 -14.11
N ALA A 64 -12.29 -13.39 -13.35
CA ALA A 64 -11.59 -14.04 -12.25
C ALA A 64 -10.51 -14.94 -12.85
N GLY A 65 -9.24 -14.60 -12.64
CA GLY A 65 -8.11 -15.31 -13.22
C GLY A 65 -6.78 -14.70 -12.79
N PRO A 66 -5.66 -15.13 -13.41
CA PRO A 66 -4.31 -14.70 -13.03
C PRO A 66 -4.09 -13.18 -13.20
N GLU A 67 -4.91 -12.51 -14.00
CA GLU A 67 -4.91 -11.05 -14.16
C GLU A 67 -5.02 -10.30 -12.82
N LEU A 68 -5.74 -10.88 -11.86
CA LEU A 68 -5.95 -10.34 -10.51
C LEU A 68 -4.68 -10.32 -9.63
N LEU A 69 -3.66 -11.08 -10.01
CA LEU A 69 -2.50 -11.30 -9.16
C LEU A 69 -1.29 -10.48 -9.58
N TRP A 70 -1.24 -9.97 -10.81
CA TRP A 70 -0.07 -9.24 -11.32
C TRP A 70 0.29 -8.02 -10.48
N GLY A 71 -0.68 -7.19 -10.12
CA GLY A 71 -0.46 -6.01 -9.28
C GLY A 71 0.05 -6.40 -7.88
N PRO A 72 -0.73 -7.19 -7.10
CA PRO A 72 -0.33 -7.63 -5.76
C PRO A 72 1.01 -8.38 -5.70
N VAL A 73 1.25 -9.32 -6.63
CA VAL A 73 2.48 -10.11 -6.64
C VAL A 73 3.67 -9.25 -7.08
N GLY A 74 3.48 -8.40 -8.09
CA GLY A 74 4.51 -7.44 -8.52
C GLY A 74 4.91 -6.47 -7.41
N PHE A 75 3.92 -5.92 -6.70
CA PHE A 75 4.14 -5.04 -5.55
C PHE A 75 4.89 -5.78 -4.43
N ALA A 76 4.37 -6.91 -3.95
CA ALA A 76 4.97 -7.64 -2.83
C ALA A 76 6.38 -8.16 -3.13
N SER A 77 6.63 -8.62 -4.36
CA SER A 77 7.95 -9.10 -4.77
C SER A 77 8.97 -7.97 -4.85
N LEU A 78 8.64 -6.85 -5.51
CA LEU A 78 9.57 -5.72 -5.63
C LEU A 78 9.74 -4.95 -4.32
N LEU A 79 8.72 -4.92 -3.45
CA LEU A 79 8.86 -4.49 -2.06
C LEU A 79 9.95 -5.29 -1.34
N MET A 80 9.89 -6.63 -1.42
CA MET A 80 10.87 -7.48 -0.76
C MET A 80 12.28 -7.30 -1.36
N VAL A 81 12.38 -7.15 -2.68
CA VAL A 81 13.66 -6.83 -3.34
C VAL A 81 14.23 -5.52 -2.82
N GLY A 82 13.41 -4.46 -2.75
CA GLY A 82 13.80 -3.17 -2.18
C GLY A 82 14.25 -3.29 -0.73
N ALA A 83 13.53 -4.05 0.09
CA ALA A 83 13.87 -4.28 1.50
C ALA A 83 15.23 -4.98 1.65
N VAL A 84 15.49 -6.01 0.83
CA VAL A 84 16.80 -6.67 0.83
C VAL A 84 17.90 -5.69 0.40
N MET A 85 17.67 -4.86 -0.62
CA MET A 85 18.62 -3.82 -1.04
C MET A 85 18.90 -2.81 0.09
N GLY A 86 17.85 -2.37 0.80
CA GLY A 86 17.98 -1.44 1.93
C GLY A 86 18.77 -2.05 3.08
N LEU A 87 18.58 -3.34 3.39
CA LEU A 87 19.36 -4.05 4.41
C LEU A 87 20.86 -4.12 4.10
N GLN A 88 21.22 -4.06 2.81
CA GLN A 88 22.62 -3.97 2.37
C GLN A 88 23.17 -2.53 2.42
N GLY A 89 22.39 -1.56 2.91
CA GLY A 89 22.79 -0.16 3.00
C GLY A 89 22.73 0.58 1.66
N ILE A 90 22.03 0.05 0.66
CA ILE A 90 21.86 0.76 -0.63
C ILE A 90 20.95 1.97 -0.40
N ALA A 91 21.56 3.17 -0.39
CA ALA A 91 20.85 4.43 -0.34
C ALA A 91 20.54 4.93 -1.75
N VAL A 92 19.27 5.20 -2.02
CA VAL A 92 18.80 5.79 -3.27
C VAL A 92 18.24 7.18 -2.96
N PRO A 93 18.56 8.23 -3.74
CA PRO A 93 17.96 9.54 -3.52
C PRO A 93 16.44 9.51 -3.82
N ALA A 94 15.72 10.48 -3.26
CA ALA A 94 14.30 10.71 -3.53
C ALA A 94 13.34 9.54 -3.19
N VAL A 95 13.68 8.72 -2.19
CA VAL A 95 12.80 7.64 -1.70
C VAL A 95 11.44 8.18 -1.23
N GLU A 96 11.43 9.22 -0.42
CA GLU A 96 10.21 9.88 0.08
C GLU A 96 9.32 10.44 -1.07
N PRO A 97 9.85 11.23 -2.02
CA PRO A 97 9.09 11.62 -3.21
C PRO A 97 8.53 10.44 -4.02
N MET A 98 9.29 9.34 -4.15
CA MET A 98 8.83 8.16 -4.89
C MET A 98 7.72 7.41 -4.15
N ILE A 99 7.77 7.37 -2.82
CA ILE A 99 6.68 6.86 -1.98
C ILE A 99 5.42 7.72 -2.20
N ALA A 100 5.52 9.05 -2.08
CA ALA A 100 4.39 9.96 -2.29
C ALA A 100 3.80 9.86 -3.72
N ALA A 101 4.67 9.81 -4.73
CA ALA A 101 4.28 9.64 -6.14
C ALA A 101 3.56 8.32 -6.39
N SER A 102 3.88 7.26 -5.63
CA SER A 102 3.20 5.97 -5.75
C SER A 102 1.73 6.04 -5.33
N LEU A 103 1.41 6.80 -4.29
CA LEU A 103 0.03 7.00 -3.83
C LEU A 103 -0.75 7.81 -4.86
N LEU A 104 -0.13 8.85 -5.41
CA LEU A 104 -0.70 9.59 -6.53
C LEU A 104 -1.01 8.65 -7.71
N ALA A 105 -0.02 7.88 -8.15
CA ALA A 105 -0.16 6.98 -9.30
C ALA A 105 -1.19 5.87 -9.07
N THR A 106 -1.13 5.18 -7.94
CA THR A 106 -2.08 4.09 -7.60
C THR A 106 -3.49 4.61 -7.39
N GLY A 107 -3.66 5.78 -6.77
CA GLY A 107 -4.95 6.44 -6.65
C GLY A 107 -5.56 6.79 -8.02
N LEU A 108 -4.76 7.31 -8.95
CA LEU A 108 -5.20 7.58 -10.33
C LEU A 108 -5.53 6.30 -11.09
N LEU A 109 -4.79 5.21 -10.89
CA LEU A 109 -5.11 3.89 -11.46
C LEU A 109 -6.47 3.37 -10.97
N VAL A 110 -6.75 3.46 -9.66
CA VAL A 110 -8.06 3.13 -9.09
C VAL A 110 -9.17 4.04 -9.67
N ALA A 111 -8.92 5.35 -9.76
CA ALA A 111 -9.92 6.33 -10.20
C ALA A 111 -10.23 6.28 -11.69
N SER A 112 -9.27 5.88 -12.51
CA SER A 112 -9.45 5.67 -13.95
C SER A 112 -9.98 4.27 -14.27
N ARG A 113 -9.79 3.30 -13.37
CA ARG A 113 -9.98 1.86 -13.64
C ARG A 113 -9.21 1.41 -14.88
N LEU A 114 -8.05 2.02 -15.13
CA LEU A 114 -7.26 1.76 -16.33
C LEU A 114 -6.89 0.27 -16.39
N HIS A 115 -7.22 -0.36 -17.51
CA HIS A 115 -6.78 -1.71 -17.80
C HIS A 115 -5.43 -1.66 -18.52
N VAL A 116 -4.45 -2.37 -17.97
CA VAL A 116 -3.10 -2.49 -18.56
C VAL A 116 -2.73 -3.97 -18.65
N PRO A 117 -1.79 -4.35 -19.54
CA PRO A 117 -1.27 -5.71 -19.59
C PRO A 117 -0.67 -6.12 -18.24
N GLY A 118 -0.82 -7.39 -17.85
CA GLY A 118 -0.42 -7.88 -16.52
C GLY A 118 1.02 -7.54 -16.13
N ILE A 119 1.98 -7.74 -17.04
CA ILE A 119 3.39 -7.39 -16.76
C ILE A 119 3.60 -5.90 -16.52
N VAL A 120 2.86 -5.04 -17.24
CA VAL A 120 2.92 -3.58 -17.09
C VAL A 120 2.30 -3.19 -15.75
N ALA A 121 1.24 -3.86 -15.32
CA ALA A 121 0.70 -3.69 -13.98
C ALA A 121 1.75 -4.04 -12.91
N ALA A 122 2.32 -5.25 -12.98
CA ALA A 122 3.29 -5.73 -12.00
C ALA A 122 4.50 -4.80 -11.87
N LEU A 123 5.09 -4.37 -13.00
CA LEU A 123 6.22 -3.46 -13.00
C LEU A 123 5.82 -2.04 -12.58
N GLY A 124 4.66 -1.54 -13.03
CA GLY A 124 4.20 -0.19 -12.73
C GLY A 124 3.99 0.06 -11.24
N VAL A 125 3.24 -0.82 -10.55
CA VAL A 125 3.09 -0.72 -9.08
C VAL A 125 4.33 -1.21 -8.34
N GLY A 126 5.02 -2.21 -8.88
CA GLY A 126 6.18 -2.80 -8.23
C GLY A 126 7.40 -1.88 -8.17
N VAL A 127 7.66 -1.05 -9.19
CA VAL A 127 8.76 -0.06 -9.14
C VAL A 127 8.59 0.87 -7.94
N PHE A 128 7.37 1.32 -7.66
CA PHE A 128 7.11 2.13 -6.47
C PHE A 128 7.23 1.35 -5.16
N ALA A 129 6.82 0.08 -5.17
CA ALA A 129 6.96 -0.82 -4.02
C ALA A 129 8.43 -1.02 -3.65
N LEU A 130 9.33 -1.04 -4.64
CA LEU A 130 10.77 -1.13 -4.41
C LEU A 130 11.29 0.03 -3.54
N PHE A 131 10.79 1.25 -3.72
CA PHE A 131 11.19 2.40 -2.87
C PHE A 131 10.65 2.29 -1.44
N HIS A 132 9.42 1.78 -1.26
CA HIS A 132 8.92 1.45 0.08
C HIS A 132 9.80 0.39 0.75
N GLY A 133 10.14 -0.66 0.00
CA GLY A 133 11.05 -1.70 0.46
C GLY A 133 12.39 -1.13 0.88
N LEU A 134 13.02 -0.31 0.03
CA LEU A 134 14.30 0.33 0.31
C LEU A 134 14.29 1.11 1.63
N ALA A 135 13.25 1.91 1.89
CA ALA A 135 13.08 2.64 3.14
C ALA A 135 13.11 1.69 4.36
N HIS A 136 12.25 0.67 4.35
CA HIS A 136 12.17 -0.32 5.45
C HIS A 136 13.44 -1.11 5.64
N GLY A 137 14.05 -1.53 4.53
CA GLY A 137 15.32 -2.26 4.56
C GLY A 137 16.42 -1.42 5.18
N TYR A 138 16.48 -0.14 4.84
CA TYR A 138 17.47 0.79 5.36
C TYR A 138 17.28 1.05 6.85
N GLU A 139 16.04 1.24 7.32
CA GLU A 139 15.72 1.40 8.74
C GLU A 139 16.04 0.15 9.57
N LEU A 140 15.85 -1.04 8.99
CA LEU A 140 16.12 -2.32 9.64
C LEU A 140 17.58 -2.77 9.51
N ALA A 141 18.42 -2.01 8.80
CA ALA A 141 19.83 -2.36 8.62
C ALA A 141 20.54 -2.43 9.98
N GLY A 142 21.17 -3.57 10.28
CA GLY A 142 21.84 -3.82 11.56
C GLY A 142 20.91 -4.29 12.69
N SER A 143 19.61 -4.46 12.44
CA SER A 143 18.66 -5.04 13.42
C SER A 143 18.72 -6.57 13.40
N ASP A 144 18.94 -7.20 14.56
CA ASP A 144 19.00 -8.68 14.70
C ASP A 144 17.71 -9.39 14.26
N SER A 145 16.59 -8.67 14.31
CA SER A 145 15.25 -9.16 13.99
C SER A 145 14.70 -8.67 12.66
N ALA A 146 15.52 -8.04 11.81
CA ALA A 146 15.11 -7.47 10.53
C ALA A 146 14.22 -8.41 9.70
N TRP A 147 14.60 -9.69 9.61
CA TRP A 147 13.86 -10.67 8.81
C TRP A 147 12.48 -11.02 9.39
N GLN A 148 12.34 -10.98 10.72
CA GLN A 148 11.05 -11.21 11.39
C GLN A 148 10.10 -10.04 11.11
N THR A 149 10.61 -8.81 11.23
CA THR A 149 9.85 -7.60 10.93
C THR A 149 9.45 -7.55 9.45
N LEU A 150 10.36 -7.86 8.52
CA LEU A 150 10.02 -7.95 7.09
C LEU A 150 9.01 -9.05 6.77
N ALA A 151 9.07 -10.19 7.44
CA ALA A 151 8.07 -11.25 7.28
C ALA A 151 6.68 -10.80 7.76
N GLY A 152 6.61 -10.07 8.88
CA GLY A 152 5.37 -9.45 9.38
C GLY A 152 4.81 -8.45 8.37
N MET A 153 5.66 -7.58 7.85
CA MET A 153 5.30 -6.55 6.88
C MET A 153 4.81 -7.14 5.55
N LEU A 154 5.48 -8.18 5.05
CA LEU A 154 5.05 -8.91 3.87
C LEU A 154 3.69 -9.59 4.10
N CYS A 155 3.49 -10.20 5.27
CA CYS A 155 2.21 -10.81 5.63
C CYS A 155 1.08 -9.77 5.62
N ALA A 156 1.28 -8.62 6.27
CA ALA A 156 0.33 -7.51 6.25
C ALA A 156 0.05 -7.02 4.82
N THR A 157 1.10 -6.88 4.00
CA THR A 157 0.99 -6.47 2.59
C THR A 157 0.09 -7.42 1.80
N VAL A 158 0.31 -8.73 1.92
CA VAL A 158 -0.51 -9.74 1.23
C VAL A 158 -1.96 -9.70 1.72
N LEU A 159 -2.18 -9.54 3.03
CA LEU A 159 -3.53 -9.43 3.59
C LEU A 159 -4.26 -8.17 3.11
N LEU A 160 -3.59 -7.02 3.07
CA LEU A 160 -4.15 -5.76 2.58
C LEU A 160 -4.43 -5.79 1.08
N HIS A 161 -3.56 -6.40 0.29
CA HIS A 161 -3.83 -6.66 -1.13
C HIS A 161 -5.06 -7.55 -1.32
N CYS A 162 -5.18 -8.65 -0.55
CA CYS A 162 -6.35 -9.52 -0.59
C CYS A 162 -7.63 -8.76 -0.19
N ALA A 163 -7.57 -7.91 0.84
CA ALA A 163 -8.69 -7.09 1.28
C ALA A 163 -9.11 -6.08 0.20
N GLY A 164 -8.15 -5.39 -0.41
CA GLY A 164 -8.38 -4.49 -1.54
C GLY A 164 -9.00 -5.21 -2.73
N LEU A 165 -8.47 -6.38 -3.08
CA LEU A 165 -8.96 -7.21 -4.17
C LEU A 165 -10.41 -7.67 -3.93
N ALA A 166 -10.72 -8.14 -2.72
CA ALA A 166 -12.08 -8.51 -2.33
C ALA A 166 -13.03 -7.30 -2.40
N ALA A 167 -12.60 -6.13 -1.93
CA ALA A 167 -13.39 -4.89 -2.02
C ALA A 167 -13.63 -4.48 -3.47
N GLY A 168 -12.62 -4.53 -4.32
CA GLY A 168 -12.73 -4.16 -5.74
C GLY A 168 -13.62 -5.13 -6.50
N TRP A 169 -13.52 -6.42 -6.20
CA TRP A 169 -14.39 -7.44 -6.78
C TRP A 169 -15.86 -7.27 -6.34
N ALA A 170 -16.10 -6.84 -5.11
CA ALA A 170 -17.46 -6.54 -4.65
C ALA A 170 -18.03 -5.24 -5.27
N LEU A 171 -17.17 -4.28 -5.60
CA LEU A 171 -17.55 -2.95 -6.09
C LEU A 171 -17.51 -2.82 -7.63
N ARG A 172 -16.90 -3.74 -8.36
CA ARG A 172 -16.71 -3.63 -9.84
C ARG A 172 -18.02 -3.40 -10.60
N ASN A 173 -19.10 -4.07 -10.17
CA ASN A 173 -20.42 -4.01 -10.80
C ASN A 173 -21.39 -3.02 -10.09
N ARG A 174 -20.88 -2.25 -9.12
CA ARG A 174 -21.64 -1.16 -8.47
C ARG A 174 -21.39 0.14 -9.21
N THR A 175 -21.90 1.25 -8.67
CA THR A 175 -21.62 2.57 -9.22
C THR A 175 -20.11 2.84 -9.28
N VAL A 176 -19.66 3.37 -10.42
CA VAL A 176 -18.24 3.70 -10.63
C VAL A 176 -17.75 4.76 -9.65
N TRP A 177 -18.64 5.64 -9.19
CA TRP A 177 -18.29 6.79 -8.36
C TRP A 177 -17.66 6.42 -7.01
N VAL A 178 -18.04 5.28 -6.41
CA VAL A 178 -17.44 4.86 -5.13
C VAL A 178 -15.96 4.57 -5.27
N THR A 179 -15.56 3.81 -6.31
CA THR A 179 -14.15 3.51 -6.53
C THR A 179 -13.39 4.74 -7.04
N ARG A 180 -14.05 5.61 -7.82
CA ARG A 180 -13.42 6.86 -8.28
C ARG A 180 -13.11 7.80 -7.13
N ALA A 181 -14.05 7.96 -6.19
CA ALA A 181 -13.84 8.74 -4.98
C ALA A 181 -12.73 8.15 -4.10
N ALA A 182 -12.71 6.82 -3.92
CA ALA A 182 -11.64 6.15 -3.18
C ALA A 182 -10.26 6.39 -3.82
N GLY A 183 -10.14 6.19 -5.14
CA GLY A 183 -8.91 6.45 -5.88
C GLY A 183 -8.49 7.93 -5.84
N ALA A 184 -9.44 8.86 -5.97
CA ALA A 184 -9.19 10.29 -5.85
C ALA A 184 -8.68 10.68 -4.45
N GLY A 185 -9.21 10.04 -3.39
CA GLY A 185 -8.73 10.24 -2.02
C GLY A 185 -7.28 9.79 -1.84
N VAL A 186 -6.93 8.60 -2.33
CA VAL A 186 -5.53 8.10 -2.31
C VAL A 186 -4.62 9.01 -3.14
N ALA A 187 -5.09 9.45 -4.31
CA ALA A 187 -4.34 10.35 -5.17
C ALA A 187 -4.10 11.72 -4.52
N ALA A 188 -5.12 12.26 -3.85
CA ALA A 188 -5.01 13.52 -3.11
C ALA A 188 -4.04 13.41 -1.93
N LEU A 189 -4.02 12.27 -1.22
CA LEU A 189 -3.06 12.02 -0.15
C LEU A 189 -1.62 12.02 -0.69
N GLY A 190 -1.35 11.29 -1.78
CA GLY A 190 -0.04 11.32 -2.44
C GLY A 190 0.35 12.71 -2.96
N GLY A 191 -0.60 13.45 -3.55
CA GLY A 191 -0.38 14.83 -3.99
C GLY A 191 -0.06 15.78 -2.83
N ALA A 192 -0.73 15.64 -1.69
CA ALA A 192 -0.46 16.43 -0.49
C ALA A 192 0.93 16.13 0.07
N MET A 193 1.35 14.86 0.11
CA MET A 193 2.71 14.49 0.52
C MET A 193 3.77 15.08 -0.41
N LEU A 194 3.55 15.05 -1.74
CA LEU A 194 4.47 15.68 -2.70
C LEU A 194 4.59 17.19 -2.50
N MET A 195 3.49 17.88 -2.20
CA MET A 195 3.51 19.33 -1.94
C MET A 195 4.26 19.70 -0.66
N GLN A 196 4.30 18.81 0.34
CA GLN A 196 5.07 19.04 1.57
C GLN A 196 6.59 18.87 1.36
N LEU A 197 6.98 18.16 0.30
CA LEU A 197 8.38 17.89 -0.04
C LEU A 197 8.99 18.91 -1.03
N ALA A 198 8.18 19.85 -1.55
CA ALA A 198 8.55 20.85 -2.56
C ALA A 198 8.84 22.22 -1.95
#